data_AF-A0A1S7LM51-F1
#
_entry.id   AF-A0A1S7LM51-F1
#
_cell.length_a   1.000
_cell.length_b   1.000
_cell.length_c   1.000
_cell.angle_alpha   90.00
_cell.angle_beta   90.00
_cell.angle_gamma   90.00
#
_symmetry.space_group_name_H-M   'P 1'
#
loop_
_entity.id
_entity.type
_entity.pdbx_description
1 polymer ?
#
loop_
_entity_poly.entity_id
_entity_poly.type
_entity_poly.pdbx_seq_one_letter_code
_entity_poly.pdbx_strand_id
1 'polypeptide(L)'
;MNTSLPKIDITPSQRKTVLALLERYIPNTETWVYGSRVTWRSSPKSDLDMVVFSVPDQKHRVADLKEAFEESSLPFRVDLFIWDEVPEQFRKQIEGQRIILQESKAKNEDGLVIPIFVPKPLEQKAIAHILGSLDDKIELNRRMNETLEAMAQALFKSWFVDFDPVIDNALAAGHEIPKALKARAATRQALSDDRKPLPEEIRQLFPSSFEFNEEMGWVPEGWEVNGLNQIIELAYGKSLSAKVRVPGNIPVYGSGGISGCHDKALVEGPGIVVGRKGTVGSVHWIEGDFFPIDTVFYVKLKKDIPLFWVYRFLLLMDIKSLGADSAVPGVNRNAVLAQPFVFPEKSVLDEYSRNIGPQSQKRDHLAQENNALESLRGTLLPKLLSGEIRIPDAEKLVEEVL
;
A
#
# COMPACT_ATOMS: atom_id res chain seq x y z
N MET A 1 12.12 44.95 3.82
CA MET A 1 10.86 45.72 3.79
C MET A 1 9.98 45.22 4.91
N ASN A 2 9.32 46.13 5.63
CA ASN A 2 8.50 45.84 6.80
C ASN A 2 7.16 45.22 6.35
N THR A 3 7.11 43.91 6.15
CA THR A 3 5.86 43.21 5.83
C THR A 3 5.16 42.86 7.14
N SER A 4 4.08 43.58 7.45
CA SER A 4 3.18 43.18 8.53
C SER A 4 2.70 41.76 8.24
N LEU A 5 3.06 40.81 9.11
CA LEU A 5 2.67 39.41 8.95
C LEU A 5 1.14 39.29 8.80
N PRO A 6 0.65 38.42 7.90
CA PRO A 6 -0.77 38.34 7.60
C PRO A 6 -1.58 37.89 8.83
N LYS A 7 -2.73 38.55 9.06
CA LYS A 7 -3.58 38.37 10.24
C LYS A 7 -4.42 37.09 10.13
N ILE A 8 -4.14 36.14 11.00
CA ILE A 8 -4.92 34.90 11.22
C ILE A 8 -5.25 34.79 12.70
N ASP A 9 -6.35 34.13 13.04
CA ASP A 9 -6.86 33.94 14.40
C ASP A 9 -6.05 32.89 15.18
N ILE A 10 -4.78 33.23 15.45
CA ILE A 10 -3.88 32.56 16.39
C ILE A 10 -3.06 33.61 17.13
N THR A 11 -2.70 33.33 18.39
CA THR A 11 -1.88 34.24 19.20
C THR A 11 -0.43 34.30 18.69
N PRO A 12 0.34 35.34 19.03
CA PRO A 12 1.75 35.43 18.65
C PRO A 12 2.61 34.23 19.12
N SER A 13 2.32 33.69 20.31
CA SER A 13 3.02 32.51 20.85
C SER A 13 2.71 31.24 20.06
N GLN A 14 1.43 31.02 19.72
CA GLN A 14 1.01 29.90 18.87
C GLN A 14 1.65 30.00 17.49
N ARG A 15 1.63 31.20 16.88
CA ARG A 15 2.29 31.45 15.59
C ARG A 15 3.77 31.13 15.64
N LYS A 16 4.47 31.55 16.70
CA LYS A 16 5.90 31.25 16.87
C LYS A 16 6.16 29.74 16.91
N THR A 17 5.29 28.99 17.59
CA THR A 17 5.37 27.52 17.64
C THR A 17 5.17 26.91 16.27
N VAL A 18 4.14 27.33 15.53
CA VAL A 18 3.86 26.84 14.18
C VAL A 18 5.04 27.11 13.24
N LEU A 19 5.55 28.35 13.20
CA LEU A 19 6.69 28.71 12.35
C LEU A 19 7.97 27.96 12.72
N ALA A 20 8.22 27.73 14.02
CA ALA A 20 9.39 26.98 14.47
C ALA A 20 9.35 25.51 14.04
N LEU A 21 8.16 24.89 14.05
CA LEU A 21 7.97 23.53 13.56
C LEU A 21 8.12 23.46 12.03
N LEU A 22 7.51 24.39 11.29
CA LEU A 22 7.67 24.45 9.83
C LEU A 22 9.14 24.59 9.42
N GLU A 23 9.89 25.54 10.01
CA GLU A 23 11.31 25.76 9.69
C GLU A 23 12.17 24.55 10.06
N ARG A 24 11.82 23.81 11.12
CA ARG A 24 12.58 22.63 11.57
C ARG A 24 12.41 21.42 10.66
N TYR A 25 11.19 21.14 10.23
CA TYR A 25 10.88 19.90 9.49
C TYR A 25 10.83 20.11 7.98
N ILE A 26 10.25 21.22 7.51
CA ILE A 26 10.13 21.55 6.09
C ILE A 26 10.63 22.98 5.81
N PRO A 27 11.92 23.25 6.07
CA PRO A 27 12.49 24.56 5.77
C PRO A 27 12.33 24.88 4.28
N ASN A 28 12.02 26.15 3.98
CA ASN A 28 11.91 26.68 2.63
C ASN A 28 10.77 26.07 1.78
N THR A 29 9.82 25.35 2.40
CA THR A 29 8.62 24.84 1.72
C THR A 29 7.48 25.86 1.83
N GLU A 30 6.88 26.25 0.71
CA GLU A 30 5.73 27.14 0.74
C GLU A 30 4.58 26.48 1.51
N THR A 31 3.98 27.25 2.42
CA THR A 31 2.91 26.77 3.30
C THR A 31 1.78 27.79 3.35
N TRP A 32 0.58 27.35 3.00
CA TRP A 32 -0.63 28.14 3.09
C TRP A 32 -1.45 27.69 4.29
N VAL A 33 -2.12 28.65 4.93
CA VAL A 33 -3.23 28.42 5.85
C VAL A 33 -4.52 28.84 5.16
N TYR A 34 -5.61 28.14 5.44
CA TYR A 34 -6.95 28.48 4.96
C TYR A 34 -8.01 28.18 6.03
N GLY A 35 -9.29 28.37 5.70
CA GLY A 35 -10.39 27.96 6.57
C GLY A 35 -10.77 28.95 7.68
N SER A 36 -11.32 28.44 8.77
CA SER A 36 -12.04 29.22 9.78
C SER A 36 -11.17 30.25 10.50
N ARG A 37 -9.91 29.89 10.79
CA ARG A 37 -8.90 30.76 11.44
C ARG A 37 -8.34 31.84 10.51
N VAL A 38 -8.46 31.66 9.20
CA VAL A 38 -8.13 32.70 8.21
C VAL A 38 -9.30 33.66 8.01
N THR A 39 -10.52 33.13 7.98
CA THR A 39 -11.75 33.91 7.79
C THR A 39 -12.28 34.57 9.07
N TRP A 40 -11.60 34.40 10.21
CA TRP A 40 -12.00 34.91 11.53
C TRP A 40 -13.39 34.43 12.00
N ARG A 41 -13.82 33.26 11.51
CA ARG A 41 -15.05 32.57 11.92
C ARG A 41 -14.77 31.38 12.85
N SER A 42 -13.55 31.27 13.34
CA SER A 42 -13.08 30.22 14.24
C SER A 42 -13.65 30.36 15.64
N SER A 43 -13.75 29.21 16.30
CA SER A 43 -13.94 29.09 17.75
C SER A 43 -12.61 28.68 18.40
N PRO A 44 -12.47 28.73 19.73
CA PRO A 44 -11.25 28.30 20.41
C PRO A 44 -10.78 26.88 20.06
N LYS A 45 -11.72 25.98 19.72
CA LYS A 45 -11.46 24.58 19.34
C LYS A 45 -11.27 24.34 17.84
N SER A 46 -11.46 25.36 17.00
CA SER A 46 -11.36 25.17 15.55
C SER A 46 -9.95 24.77 15.13
N ASP A 47 -9.85 23.93 14.11
CA ASP A 47 -8.55 23.48 13.62
C ASP A 47 -7.82 24.58 12.84
N LEU A 48 -6.51 24.44 12.68
CA LEU A 48 -5.71 25.25 11.77
C LEU A 48 -5.46 24.44 10.50
N ASP A 49 -6.22 24.74 9.45
CA ASP A 49 -6.10 24.08 8.15
C ASP A 49 -4.89 24.62 7.37
N MET A 50 -4.03 23.70 6.93
CA MET A 50 -2.76 24.01 6.27
C MET A 50 -2.52 23.14 5.04
N VAL A 51 -1.91 23.75 4.02
CA VAL A 51 -1.41 23.08 2.83
C VAL A 51 0.08 23.35 2.67
N VAL A 52 0.85 22.34 2.28
CA VAL A 52 2.28 22.45 1.98
C VAL A 52 2.59 22.04 0.55
N PHE A 53 3.51 22.77 -0.08
CA PHE A 53 3.98 22.53 -1.44
C PHE A 53 5.27 21.72 -1.41
N SER A 54 5.17 20.46 -0.94
CA SER A 54 6.32 19.56 -0.80
C SER A 54 6.60 18.76 -2.06
N VAL A 55 7.87 18.57 -2.40
CA VAL A 55 8.30 17.60 -3.43
C VAL A 55 8.24 16.15 -2.92
N PRO A 56 8.19 15.12 -3.79
CA PRO A 56 8.07 13.71 -3.36
C PRO A 56 9.09 13.28 -2.29
N ASP A 57 10.34 13.74 -2.39
CA ASP A 57 11.40 13.42 -1.43
C ASP A 57 11.17 14.01 -0.03
N GLN A 58 10.27 14.99 0.11
CA GLN A 58 9.93 15.62 1.40
C GLN A 58 8.74 14.97 2.11
N LYS A 59 8.07 13.98 1.51
CA LYS A 59 6.86 13.35 2.09
C LYS A 59 7.09 12.80 3.50
N HIS A 60 8.25 12.19 3.76
CA HIS A 60 8.60 11.69 5.09
C HIS A 60 8.69 12.82 6.13
N ARG A 61 9.26 13.98 5.76
CA ARG A 61 9.37 15.14 6.65
C ARG A 61 8.02 15.80 6.94
N VAL A 62 7.10 15.76 5.99
CA VAL A 62 5.72 16.20 6.20
C VAL A 62 5.01 15.29 7.20
N ALA A 63 5.26 13.97 7.16
CA ALA A 63 4.74 13.04 8.16
C ALA A 63 5.31 13.31 9.56
N ASP A 64 6.63 13.49 9.68
CA ASP A 64 7.29 13.85 10.95
C ASP A 64 6.76 15.19 11.50
N LEU A 65 6.47 16.16 10.62
CA LEU A 65 5.88 17.44 11.01
C LEU A 65 4.45 17.27 11.55
N LYS A 66 3.64 16.38 10.97
CA LYS A 66 2.28 16.09 11.49
C LYS A 66 2.35 15.58 12.92
N GLU A 67 3.23 14.61 13.17
CA GLU A 67 3.47 14.07 14.51
C GLU A 67 3.93 15.17 15.47
N ALA A 68 4.88 16.02 15.03
CA ALA A 68 5.35 17.14 15.85
C ALA A 68 4.28 18.19 16.17
N PHE A 69 3.29 18.39 15.30
CA PHE A 69 2.14 19.24 15.60
C PHE A 69 1.20 18.60 16.62
N GLU A 70 0.96 17.30 16.53
CA GLU A 70 0.15 16.53 17.50
C GLU A 70 0.77 16.53 18.90
N GLU A 71 2.10 16.49 18.99
CA GLU A 71 2.85 16.57 20.27
C GLU A 71 3.04 18.00 20.80
N SER A 72 2.65 19.02 20.02
CA SER A 72 2.90 20.42 20.38
C SER A 72 1.96 20.92 21.49
N SER A 73 2.36 22.02 22.15
CA SER A 73 1.53 22.67 23.16
C SER A 73 0.41 23.58 22.57
N LEU A 74 0.04 23.39 21.30
CA LEU A 74 -1.02 24.15 20.67
C LEU A 74 -2.39 23.71 21.22
N PRO A 75 -3.31 24.63 21.55
CA PRO A 75 -4.61 24.28 22.11
C PRO A 75 -5.65 23.82 21.07
N PHE A 76 -5.23 23.61 19.83
CA PHE A 76 -6.06 23.20 18.69
C PHE A 76 -5.25 22.29 17.77
N ARG A 77 -5.95 21.47 16.98
CA ARG A 77 -5.31 20.59 16.00
C ARG A 77 -4.83 21.39 14.79
N VAL A 78 -3.77 20.90 14.15
CA VAL A 78 -3.29 21.39 12.86
C VAL A 78 -3.56 20.31 11.83
N ASP A 79 -4.43 20.60 10.87
CA ASP A 79 -4.74 19.70 9.76
C ASP A 79 -3.84 20.05 8.57
N LEU A 80 -2.87 19.20 8.27
CA LEU A 80 -1.83 19.43 7.27
C LEU A 80 -2.03 18.54 6.04
N PHE A 81 -2.17 19.15 4.86
CA PHE A 81 -2.31 18.46 3.58
C PHE A 81 -1.16 18.78 2.63
N ILE A 82 -0.80 17.82 1.78
CA ILE A 82 0.11 18.07 0.65
C ILE A 82 -0.75 18.60 -0.51
N TRP A 83 -0.36 19.72 -1.12
CA TRP A 83 -1.15 20.36 -2.18
C TRP A 83 -1.57 19.41 -3.30
N ASP A 84 -0.66 18.55 -3.74
CA ASP A 84 -0.91 17.59 -4.83
C ASP A 84 -1.93 16.51 -4.46
N GLU A 85 -2.14 16.27 -3.16
CA GLU A 85 -3.11 15.29 -2.64
C GLU A 85 -4.49 15.92 -2.40
N VAL A 86 -4.61 17.26 -2.48
CA VAL A 86 -5.89 17.95 -2.33
C VAL A 86 -6.70 17.80 -3.63
N PRO A 87 -7.97 17.31 -3.58
CA PRO A 87 -8.81 17.19 -4.77
C PRO A 87 -9.06 18.54 -5.45
N GLU A 88 -9.07 18.56 -6.79
CA GLU A 88 -9.15 19.81 -7.59
C GLU A 88 -10.34 20.72 -7.23
N GLN A 89 -11.49 20.13 -6.89
CA GLN A 89 -12.69 20.87 -6.48
C GLN A 89 -12.48 21.73 -5.23
N PHE A 90 -11.57 21.31 -4.32
CA PHE A 90 -11.23 22.04 -3.11
C PHE A 90 -10.11 23.06 -3.33
N ARG A 91 -9.25 22.87 -4.35
CA ARG A 91 -8.13 23.77 -4.63
C ARG A 91 -8.59 25.19 -4.91
N LYS A 92 -9.63 25.37 -5.74
CA LYS A 92 -10.19 26.71 -6.06
C LYS A 92 -10.69 27.47 -4.83
N GLN A 93 -11.25 26.75 -3.85
CA GLN A 93 -11.71 27.35 -2.60
C GLN A 93 -10.54 27.78 -1.71
N ILE A 94 -9.51 26.95 -1.61
CA ILE A 94 -8.30 27.24 -0.84
C ILE A 94 -7.57 28.45 -1.43
N GLU A 95 -7.40 28.50 -2.76
CA GLU A 95 -6.76 29.63 -3.45
C GLU A 95 -7.47 30.97 -3.19
N GLY A 96 -8.81 30.97 -3.11
CA GLY A 96 -9.59 32.17 -2.85
C GLY A 96 -9.53 32.69 -1.41
N GLN A 97 -9.09 31.87 -0.44
CA GLN A 97 -9.12 32.19 0.99
C GLN A 97 -7.77 31.98 1.69
N ARG A 98 -6.70 31.70 0.95
CA ARG A 98 -5.38 31.39 1.53
C ARG A 98 -4.71 32.60 2.15
N ILE A 99 -3.95 32.34 3.21
CA ILE A 99 -2.88 33.21 3.69
C ILE A 99 -1.58 32.43 3.63
N ILE A 100 -0.53 33.04 3.09
CA ILE A 100 0.81 32.44 3.04
C ILE A 100 1.45 32.60 4.41
N LEU A 101 1.75 31.47 5.08
CA LEU A 101 2.33 31.46 6.43
C LEU A 101 3.85 31.31 6.39
N GLN A 102 4.37 30.50 5.47
CA GLN A 102 5.78 30.36 5.15
C GLN A 102 5.92 30.50 3.64
N GLU A 103 6.64 31.52 3.18
CA GLU A 103 7.02 31.62 1.77
C GLU A 103 8.10 30.58 1.48
N SER A 104 8.09 30.03 0.26
CA SER A 104 9.26 29.29 -0.21
C SER A 104 10.45 30.26 -0.22
N LYS A 105 11.54 29.92 0.50
CA LYS A 105 12.83 30.60 0.30
C LYS A 105 13.51 30.12 -0.99
N ALA A 106 12.76 29.70 -2.01
CA ALA A 106 13.13 29.96 -3.39
C ALA A 106 13.03 31.47 -3.63
N LYS A 107 13.91 32.23 -2.96
CA LYS A 107 14.17 33.61 -3.33
C LYS A 107 14.68 33.56 -4.78
N ASN A 108 13.81 33.96 -5.70
CA ASN A 108 14.20 34.67 -6.91
C ASN A 108 14.86 36.01 -6.53
N GLU A 109 15.91 36.00 -5.68
CA GLU A 109 16.72 37.20 -5.38
C GLU A 109 18.07 37.21 -6.06
N ASP A 110 18.43 36.16 -6.77
CA ASP A 110 19.25 36.24 -7.97
C ASP A 110 18.80 35.05 -8.81
N GLY A 111 18.67 35.23 -10.12
CA GLY A 111 18.28 34.15 -11.01
C GLY A 111 19.15 32.93 -10.74
N LEU A 112 18.59 31.93 -10.04
CA LEU A 112 19.13 30.59 -10.01
C LEU A 112 18.89 30.02 -11.41
N VAL A 113 19.65 30.53 -12.37
CA VAL A 113 19.86 29.91 -13.65
C VAL A 113 20.59 28.63 -13.29
N ILE A 114 19.84 27.57 -13.02
CA ILE A 114 20.41 26.23 -13.05
C ILE A 114 20.81 26.08 -14.52
N PRO A 115 22.12 26.05 -14.83
CA PRO A 115 22.54 25.85 -16.20
C PRO A 115 22.13 24.44 -16.60
N ILE A 116 20.98 24.33 -17.26
CA ILE A 116 20.56 23.09 -17.87
C ILE A 116 21.24 23.01 -19.23
N PHE A 117 21.94 21.91 -19.46
CA PHE A 117 22.35 21.58 -20.82
C PHE A 117 21.06 21.30 -21.61
N VAL A 118 20.87 22.04 -22.70
CA VAL A 118 19.73 21.86 -23.59
C VAL A 118 20.27 21.23 -24.88
N PRO A 119 20.10 19.91 -25.07
CA PRO A 119 20.49 19.25 -26.31
C PRO A 119 19.77 19.86 -27.50
N LYS A 120 20.23 19.57 -28.73
CA LYS A 120 19.52 20.03 -29.93
C LYS A 120 18.10 19.42 -29.97
N PRO A 121 17.13 20.07 -30.64
CA PRO A 121 15.75 19.56 -30.68
C PRO A 121 15.60 18.10 -31.15
N LEU A 122 16.47 17.64 -32.06
CA LEU A 122 16.51 16.24 -32.50
C LEU A 122 17.00 15.29 -31.39
N GLU A 123 18.04 15.70 -30.66
CA GLU A 123 18.59 14.95 -29.53
C GLU A 123 17.58 14.88 -28.38
N GLN A 124 16.87 15.97 -28.10
CA GLN A 124 15.80 15.98 -27.10
C GLN A 124 14.69 14.97 -27.43
N LYS A 125 14.25 14.92 -28.69
CA LYS A 125 13.23 13.96 -29.13
C LYS A 125 13.71 12.51 -28.99
N ALA A 126 14.97 12.24 -29.35
CA ALA A 126 15.55 10.91 -29.19
C ALA A 126 15.67 10.52 -27.71
N ILE A 127 16.17 11.42 -26.86
CA ILE A 127 16.27 11.21 -25.40
C ILE A 127 14.88 10.93 -24.81
N ALA A 128 13.88 11.74 -25.16
CA ALA A 128 12.50 11.56 -24.71
C ALA A 128 11.91 10.22 -25.17
N HIS A 129 12.22 9.79 -26.40
CA HIS A 129 11.78 8.50 -26.91
C HIS A 129 12.41 7.33 -26.15
N ILE A 130 13.73 7.35 -25.93
CA ILE A 130 14.46 6.30 -25.20
C ILE A 130 13.92 6.16 -23.78
N LEU A 131 13.85 7.27 -23.03
CA LEU A 131 13.37 7.24 -21.65
C LEU A 131 11.88 6.92 -21.57
N GLY A 132 11.08 7.41 -22.52
CA GLY A 132 9.66 7.11 -22.62
C GLY A 132 9.39 5.61 -22.82
N SER A 133 10.20 4.92 -23.62
CA SER A 133 10.05 3.47 -23.82
C SER A 133 10.26 2.65 -22.53
N LEU A 134 11.17 3.11 -21.65
CA LEU A 134 11.37 2.50 -20.33
C LEU A 134 10.16 2.77 -19.41
N ASP A 135 9.64 4.00 -19.42
CA ASP A 135 8.45 4.37 -18.65
C ASP A 135 7.21 3.58 -19.10
N ASP A 136 7.02 3.41 -20.42
CA ASP A 136 5.94 2.62 -21.00
C ASP A 136 6.01 1.15 -20.55
N LYS A 137 7.21 0.57 -20.52
CA LYS A 137 7.42 -0.81 -20.05
C LYS A 137 7.15 -0.96 -18.55
N ILE A 138 7.62 -0.01 -17.72
CA ILE A 138 7.34 0.01 -16.28
C ILE A 138 5.83 0.06 -16.04
N GLU A 139 5.13 0.92 -16.77
CA GLU A 139 3.67 1.05 -16.66
C GLU A 139 2.94 -0.22 -17.13
N LEU A 140 3.38 -0.83 -18.24
CA LEU A 140 2.84 -2.11 -18.70
C LEU A 140 2.99 -3.21 -17.63
N ASN A 141 4.16 -3.30 -17.01
CA ASN A 141 4.44 -4.26 -15.96
C ASN A 141 3.59 -4.03 -14.71
N ARG A 142 3.36 -2.75 -14.33
CA ARG A 142 2.45 -2.39 -13.23
C ARG A 142 1.02 -2.84 -13.51
N ARG A 143 0.50 -2.58 -14.71
CA ARG A 143 -0.85 -3.05 -15.12
C ARG A 143 -0.97 -4.57 -15.16
N MET A 144 0.08 -5.26 -15.59
CA MET A 144 0.10 -6.72 -15.57
C MET A 144 0.06 -7.25 -14.14
N ASN A 145 0.81 -6.64 -13.20
CA ASN A 145 0.74 -6.98 -11.79
C ASN A 145 -0.65 -6.75 -11.19
N GLU A 146 -1.31 -5.62 -11.50
CA GLU A 146 -2.68 -5.34 -11.06
C GLU A 146 -3.65 -6.40 -11.60
N THR A 147 -3.48 -6.83 -12.85
CA THR A 147 -4.32 -7.88 -13.46
C THR A 147 -4.11 -9.23 -12.77
N LEU A 148 -2.86 -9.62 -12.50
CA LEU A 148 -2.53 -10.86 -11.78
C LEU A 148 -3.11 -10.86 -10.36
N GLU A 149 -3.05 -9.73 -9.67
CA GLU A 149 -3.62 -9.56 -8.34
C GLU A 149 -5.15 -9.70 -8.36
N ALA A 150 -5.82 -9.04 -9.31
CA ALA A 150 -7.26 -9.14 -9.50
C ALA A 150 -7.70 -10.57 -9.83
N MET A 151 -6.94 -11.28 -10.68
CA MET A 151 -7.19 -12.69 -11.01
C MET A 151 -7.08 -13.59 -9.77
N ALA A 152 -6.03 -13.41 -8.97
CA ALA A 152 -5.80 -14.19 -7.77
C ALA A 152 -6.86 -13.92 -6.68
N GLN A 153 -7.31 -12.67 -6.54
CA GLN A 153 -8.41 -12.30 -5.65
C GLN A 153 -9.74 -12.91 -6.11
N ALA A 154 -10.04 -12.83 -7.41
CA ALA A 154 -11.25 -13.40 -7.98
C ALA A 154 -11.30 -14.92 -7.79
N LEU A 155 -10.17 -15.62 -8.04
CA LEU A 155 -10.08 -17.06 -7.83
C LEU A 155 -10.27 -17.43 -6.35
N PHE A 156 -9.60 -16.71 -5.44
CA PHE A 156 -9.75 -16.95 -4.00
C PHE A 156 -11.20 -16.76 -3.56
N LYS A 157 -11.84 -15.68 -3.99
CA LYS A 157 -13.25 -15.38 -3.65
C LYS A 157 -14.17 -16.48 -4.20
N SER A 158 -13.98 -16.87 -5.45
CA SER A 158 -14.76 -17.94 -6.09
C SER A 158 -14.68 -19.25 -5.32
N TRP A 159 -13.47 -19.67 -4.91
CA TRP A 159 -13.27 -20.96 -4.27
C TRP A 159 -13.66 -20.99 -2.79
N PHE A 160 -13.31 -19.94 -2.03
CA PHE A 160 -13.36 -19.99 -0.56
C PHE A 160 -14.38 -19.04 0.08
N VAL A 161 -15.01 -18.15 -0.70
CA VAL A 161 -16.02 -17.20 -0.18
C VAL A 161 -17.38 -17.46 -0.81
N ASP A 162 -17.43 -17.56 -2.13
CA ASP A 162 -18.67 -17.79 -2.87
C ASP A 162 -19.01 -19.28 -3.01
N PHE A 163 -18.00 -20.16 -2.83
CA PHE A 163 -18.09 -21.61 -2.97
C PHE A 163 -18.55 -22.07 -4.36
N ASP A 164 -18.14 -21.35 -5.41
CA ASP A 164 -18.57 -21.59 -6.79
C ASP A 164 -18.35 -23.03 -7.26
N PRO A 165 -17.19 -23.68 -7.02
CA PRO A 165 -17.00 -25.08 -7.45
C PRO A 165 -17.95 -26.06 -6.75
N VAL A 166 -18.26 -25.81 -5.48
CA VAL A 166 -19.19 -26.63 -4.68
C VAL A 166 -20.62 -26.42 -5.17
N ILE A 167 -21.01 -25.20 -5.52
CA ILE A 167 -22.30 -24.88 -6.16
C ILE A 167 -22.41 -25.60 -7.51
N ASP A 168 -21.38 -25.51 -8.35
CA ASP A 168 -21.36 -26.17 -9.66
C ASP A 168 -21.48 -27.71 -9.50
N ASN A 169 -20.83 -28.30 -8.50
CA ASN A 169 -20.93 -29.73 -8.18
C ASN A 169 -22.31 -30.12 -7.64
N ALA A 170 -22.88 -29.34 -6.72
CA ALA A 170 -24.20 -29.59 -6.16
C ALA A 170 -25.30 -29.56 -7.23
N LEU A 171 -25.26 -28.55 -8.11
CA LEU A 171 -26.21 -28.45 -9.23
C LEU A 171 -26.06 -29.61 -10.22
N ALA A 172 -24.82 -30.02 -10.53
CA ALA A 172 -24.56 -31.16 -11.42
C ALA A 172 -25.05 -32.50 -10.82
N ALA A 173 -24.98 -32.64 -9.50
CA ALA A 173 -25.51 -33.80 -8.77
C ALA A 173 -27.04 -33.75 -8.57
N GLY A 174 -27.71 -32.65 -8.92
CA GLY A 174 -29.14 -32.44 -8.70
C GLY A 174 -29.50 -32.13 -7.24
N HIS A 175 -28.53 -31.70 -6.42
CA HIS A 175 -28.76 -31.30 -5.04
C HIS A 175 -29.35 -29.88 -4.95
N GLU A 176 -30.19 -29.65 -3.94
CA GLU A 176 -30.75 -28.31 -3.69
C GLU A 176 -29.71 -27.39 -3.04
N ILE A 177 -29.60 -26.16 -3.55
CA ILE A 177 -28.77 -25.12 -2.95
C ILE A 177 -29.50 -24.52 -1.73
N PRO A 178 -28.85 -24.44 -0.54
CA PRO A 178 -29.43 -23.81 0.63
C PRO A 178 -29.91 -22.39 0.37
N LYS A 179 -31.04 -21.98 0.99
CA LYS A 179 -31.66 -20.67 0.76
C LYS A 179 -30.69 -19.50 0.90
N ALA A 180 -29.77 -19.56 1.88
CA ALA A 180 -28.76 -18.54 2.11
C ALA A 180 -27.74 -18.38 0.96
N LEU A 181 -27.52 -19.44 0.18
CA LEU A 181 -26.55 -19.48 -0.93
C LEU A 181 -27.20 -19.30 -2.31
N LYS A 182 -28.54 -19.27 -2.40
CA LYS A 182 -29.25 -19.13 -3.69
C LYS A 182 -28.86 -17.87 -4.47
N ALA A 183 -28.60 -16.75 -3.78
CA ALA A 183 -28.15 -15.52 -4.44
C ALA A 183 -26.78 -15.71 -5.10
N ARG A 184 -25.83 -16.35 -4.40
CA ARG A 184 -24.49 -16.67 -4.94
C ARG A 184 -24.60 -17.63 -6.13
N ALA A 185 -25.43 -18.67 -6.00
CA ALA A 185 -25.67 -19.61 -7.09
C ALA A 185 -26.29 -18.93 -8.32
N ALA A 186 -27.24 -18.01 -8.13
CA ALA A 186 -27.81 -17.23 -9.24
C ALA A 186 -26.77 -16.35 -9.93
N THR A 187 -25.90 -15.66 -9.16
CA THR A 187 -24.77 -14.89 -9.71
C THR A 187 -23.83 -15.78 -10.50
N ARG A 188 -23.46 -16.95 -9.97
CA ARG A 188 -22.61 -17.93 -10.65
C ARG A 188 -23.26 -18.45 -11.93
N GLN A 189 -24.56 -18.69 -11.91
CA GLN A 189 -25.30 -19.16 -13.08
C GLN A 189 -25.42 -18.12 -14.20
N ALA A 190 -25.59 -16.85 -13.83
CA ALA A 190 -25.72 -15.73 -14.77
C ALA A 190 -24.48 -15.52 -15.64
N LEU A 191 -23.31 -16.05 -15.24
CA LEU A 191 -22.09 -16.02 -16.04
C LEU A 191 -22.16 -16.87 -17.32
N SER A 192 -23.14 -17.77 -17.46
CA SER A 192 -23.34 -18.62 -18.65
C SER A 192 -22.02 -19.24 -19.18
N ASP A 193 -21.59 -18.87 -20.40
CA ASP A 193 -20.39 -19.41 -21.06
C ASP A 193 -19.09 -18.84 -20.48
N ASP A 194 -19.14 -17.64 -19.90
CA ASP A 194 -18.01 -17.00 -19.21
C ASP A 194 -17.70 -17.64 -17.86
N ARG A 195 -18.58 -18.54 -17.38
CA ARG A 195 -18.40 -19.26 -16.12
C ARG A 195 -17.07 -20.01 -16.04
N LYS A 196 -16.60 -20.54 -17.19
CA LYS A 196 -15.38 -21.37 -17.33
C LYS A 196 -15.23 -22.35 -16.16
N PRO A 197 -16.05 -23.42 -16.13
CA PRO A 197 -16.00 -24.38 -15.02
C PRO A 197 -14.60 -24.99 -14.89
N LEU A 198 -14.24 -25.36 -13.66
CA LEU A 198 -12.96 -26.00 -13.41
C LEU A 198 -12.86 -27.34 -14.19
N PRO A 199 -11.65 -27.74 -14.62
CA PRO A 199 -11.40 -29.07 -15.14
C PRO A 199 -11.93 -30.15 -14.19
N GLU A 200 -12.41 -31.26 -14.74
CA GLU A 200 -13.04 -32.35 -13.97
C GLU A 200 -12.14 -32.86 -12.83
N GLU A 201 -10.84 -33.02 -13.10
CA GLU A 201 -9.84 -33.45 -12.11
C GLU A 201 -9.76 -32.52 -10.89
N ILE A 202 -9.93 -31.22 -11.12
CA ILE A 202 -9.94 -30.21 -10.05
C ILE A 202 -11.30 -30.19 -9.36
N ARG A 203 -12.41 -30.32 -10.11
CA ARG A 203 -13.76 -30.33 -9.56
C ARG A 203 -13.98 -31.43 -8.55
N GLN A 204 -13.37 -32.60 -8.75
CA GLN A 204 -13.49 -33.75 -7.84
C GLN A 204 -12.88 -33.50 -6.45
N LEU A 205 -12.05 -32.45 -6.30
CA LEU A 205 -11.52 -32.05 -5.00
C LEU A 205 -12.55 -31.30 -4.14
N PHE A 206 -13.67 -30.87 -4.73
CA PHE A 206 -14.71 -30.11 -4.04
C PHE A 206 -15.92 -31.00 -3.75
N PRO A 207 -16.54 -30.86 -2.56
CA PRO A 207 -17.79 -31.57 -2.26
C PRO A 207 -18.92 -31.13 -3.20
N SER A 208 -20.01 -31.90 -3.21
CA SER A 208 -21.23 -31.61 -3.99
C SER A 208 -22.41 -31.22 -3.09
N SER A 209 -22.15 -30.90 -1.83
CA SER A 209 -23.15 -30.77 -0.77
C SER A 209 -22.68 -29.74 0.25
N PHE A 210 -23.64 -29.23 1.03
CA PHE A 210 -23.41 -28.27 2.09
C PHE A 210 -23.98 -28.80 3.39
N GLU A 211 -23.33 -28.46 4.50
CA GLU A 211 -23.80 -28.70 5.85
C GLU A 211 -23.99 -27.39 6.60
N PHE A 212 -24.86 -27.39 7.61
CA PHE A 212 -25.10 -26.20 8.42
C PHE A 212 -24.18 -26.21 9.65
N ASN A 213 -23.40 -25.15 9.80
CA ASN A 213 -22.59 -24.86 10.95
C ASN A 213 -23.20 -23.69 11.75
N GLU A 214 -23.22 -23.80 13.08
CA GLU A 214 -23.86 -22.79 13.95
C GLU A 214 -23.16 -21.43 13.93
N GLU A 215 -21.84 -21.39 13.71
CA GLU A 215 -21.03 -20.18 13.72
C GLU A 215 -20.93 -19.52 12.33
N MET A 216 -20.75 -20.33 11.28
CA MET A 216 -20.48 -19.85 9.91
C MET A 216 -21.66 -20.02 8.93
N GLY A 217 -22.76 -20.63 9.36
CA GLY A 217 -23.91 -20.92 8.51
C GLY A 217 -23.65 -22.08 7.56
N TRP A 218 -24.11 -21.98 6.31
CA TRP A 218 -23.95 -23.05 5.32
C TRP A 218 -22.52 -23.09 4.77
N VAL A 219 -21.84 -24.21 5.00
CA VAL A 219 -20.46 -24.45 4.59
C VAL A 219 -20.39 -25.71 3.71
N PRO A 220 -19.38 -25.84 2.83
CA PRO A 220 -19.19 -27.08 2.07
C PRO A 220 -19.03 -28.29 2.99
N GLU A 221 -19.65 -29.41 2.66
CA GLU A 221 -19.57 -30.65 3.45
C GLU A 221 -18.11 -31.09 3.62
N GLY A 222 -17.73 -31.46 4.84
CA GLY A 222 -16.36 -31.89 5.18
C GLY A 222 -15.34 -30.76 5.38
N TRP A 223 -15.72 -29.49 5.19
CA TRP A 223 -14.84 -28.36 5.51
C TRP A 223 -14.97 -27.98 6.98
N GLU A 224 -13.84 -27.85 7.68
CA GLU A 224 -13.82 -27.60 9.13
C GLU A 224 -13.98 -26.12 9.45
N VAL A 225 -14.81 -25.77 10.43
CA VAL A 225 -14.85 -24.40 10.97
C VAL A 225 -13.91 -24.29 12.16
N ASN A 226 -12.83 -23.52 12.00
CA ASN A 226 -11.82 -23.31 13.05
C ASN A 226 -11.45 -21.82 13.18
N GLY A 227 -10.73 -21.47 14.24
CA GLY A 227 -10.09 -20.15 14.39
C GLY A 227 -8.70 -20.10 13.75
N LEU A 228 -8.28 -18.91 13.32
CA LEU A 228 -6.92 -18.66 12.81
C LEU A 228 -5.81 -19.09 13.79
N ASN A 229 -6.08 -19.04 15.09
CA ASN A 229 -5.18 -19.48 16.16
C ASN A 229 -4.68 -20.93 16.00
N GLN A 230 -5.42 -21.79 15.30
CA GLN A 230 -5.02 -23.17 15.04
C GLN A 230 -4.04 -23.30 13.86
N ILE A 231 -4.07 -22.36 12.92
CA ILE A 231 -3.27 -22.44 11.69
C ILE A 231 -2.05 -21.52 11.70
N ILE A 232 -2.12 -20.40 12.43
CA ILE A 232 -1.06 -19.41 12.46
C ILE A 232 -0.74 -18.91 13.86
N GLU A 233 0.46 -18.37 13.98
CA GLU A 233 0.88 -17.46 15.04
C GLU A 233 1.19 -16.09 14.44
N LEU A 234 0.70 -15.03 15.07
CA LEU A 234 1.16 -13.66 14.81
C LEU A 234 2.33 -13.34 15.75
N ALA A 235 3.57 -13.58 15.34
CA ALA A 235 4.76 -13.36 16.16
C ALA A 235 5.16 -11.88 16.15
N TYR A 236 5.72 -11.37 17.26
CA TYR A 236 6.16 -9.98 17.36
C TYR A 236 7.46 -9.74 16.60
N GLY A 237 7.53 -8.65 15.84
CA GLY A 237 8.79 -8.12 15.32
C GLY A 237 9.71 -7.61 16.43
N LYS A 238 10.95 -7.27 16.06
CA LYS A 238 12.00 -6.86 17.01
C LYS A 238 12.36 -5.39 16.81
N SER A 239 12.68 -4.68 17.89
CA SER A 239 13.08 -3.27 17.76
C SER A 239 14.36 -3.12 16.92
N LEU A 240 14.33 -2.25 15.91
CA LEU A 240 15.46 -1.92 15.03
C LEU A 240 15.32 -0.49 14.48
N SER A 241 15.65 0.48 15.34
CA SER A 241 15.61 1.90 14.98
C SER A 241 16.58 2.26 13.86
N ALA A 242 16.29 3.31 13.08
CA ALA A 242 17.14 3.75 11.98
C ALA A 242 18.60 4.01 12.37
N LYS A 243 18.84 4.46 13.62
CA LYS A 243 20.17 4.80 14.15
C LYS A 243 21.11 3.60 14.31
N VAL A 244 20.56 2.39 14.44
CA VAL A 244 21.35 1.16 14.68
C VAL A 244 21.38 0.24 13.47
N ARG A 245 20.73 0.63 12.37
CA ARG A 245 20.72 -0.15 11.13
C ARG A 245 22.10 -0.06 10.47
N VAL A 246 22.64 -1.22 10.15
CA VAL A 246 23.81 -1.38 9.28
C VAL A 246 23.34 -1.44 7.82
N PRO A 247 23.97 -0.71 6.89
CA PRO A 247 23.65 -0.80 5.47
C PRO A 247 23.71 -2.24 4.95
N GLY A 248 22.69 -2.64 4.20
CA GLY A 248 22.56 -3.96 3.60
C GLY A 248 21.31 -4.05 2.73
N ASN A 249 21.01 -5.25 2.25
CA ASN A 249 19.93 -5.48 1.27
C ASN A 249 18.69 -6.14 1.87
N ILE A 250 18.67 -6.39 3.18
CA ILE A 250 17.52 -7.01 3.85
C ILE A 250 16.47 -5.93 4.13
N PRO A 251 15.26 -6.02 3.58
CA PRO A 251 14.22 -5.04 3.83
C PRO A 251 13.72 -5.09 5.28
N VAL A 252 13.58 -3.90 5.88
CA VAL A 252 13.08 -3.72 7.25
C VAL A 252 11.63 -3.26 7.17
N TYR A 253 10.70 -4.09 7.65
CA TYR A 253 9.27 -3.84 7.56
C TYR A 253 8.71 -3.24 8.85
N GLY A 254 8.02 -2.11 8.71
CA GLY A 254 7.10 -1.54 9.69
C GLY A 254 5.65 -1.62 9.20
N SER A 255 4.70 -1.06 9.96
CA SER A 255 3.27 -1.15 9.59
C SER A 255 2.94 -0.46 8.27
N GLY A 256 3.72 0.54 7.84
CA GLY A 256 3.56 1.18 6.55
C GLY A 256 4.21 0.45 5.37
N GLY A 257 4.78 -0.74 5.58
CA GLY A 257 5.60 -1.45 4.60
C GLY A 257 7.10 -1.27 4.86
N ILE A 258 7.89 -1.20 3.78
CA ILE A 258 9.36 -1.08 3.88
C ILE A 258 9.73 0.28 4.48
N SER A 259 10.54 0.25 5.54
CA SER A 259 11.00 1.43 6.29
C SER A 259 12.50 1.69 6.15
N GLY A 260 13.19 0.92 5.30
CA GLY A 260 14.63 0.95 5.09
C GLY A 260 15.21 -0.46 4.96
N CYS A 261 16.53 -0.58 5.03
CA CYS A 261 17.23 -1.87 4.92
C CYS A 261 18.19 -2.12 6.10
N HIS A 262 18.59 -3.38 6.26
CA HIS A 262 19.57 -3.86 7.21
C HIS A 262 20.49 -4.92 6.58
N ASP A 263 21.56 -5.31 7.26
CA ASP A 263 22.49 -6.36 6.82
C ASP A 263 22.05 -7.76 7.25
N LYS A 264 21.12 -7.86 8.22
CA LYS A 264 20.65 -9.13 8.77
C LYS A 264 19.14 -9.25 8.76
N ALA A 265 18.67 -10.43 8.38
CA ALA A 265 17.28 -10.83 8.51
C ALA A 265 16.97 -11.33 9.91
N LEU A 266 15.70 -11.19 10.29
CA LEU A 266 15.13 -11.84 11.47
C LEU A 266 14.27 -13.04 11.06
N VAL A 267 13.72 -13.01 9.84
CA VAL A 267 12.82 -14.03 9.30
C VAL A 267 13.31 -14.41 7.91
N GLU A 268 13.48 -15.71 7.67
CA GLU A 268 13.75 -16.27 6.35
C GLU A 268 12.46 -16.26 5.52
N GLY A 269 12.55 -15.85 4.26
CA GLY A 269 11.41 -15.70 3.37
C GLY A 269 10.95 -17.01 2.72
N PRO A 270 9.77 -17.01 2.07
CA PRO A 270 8.79 -15.92 2.01
C PRO A 270 8.01 -15.73 3.33
N GLY A 271 7.36 -14.58 3.50
CA GLY A 271 6.68 -14.21 4.73
C GLY A 271 5.49 -13.29 4.56
N ILE A 272 4.74 -13.11 5.66
CA ILE A 272 3.63 -12.16 5.76
C ILE A 272 3.87 -11.25 6.95
N VAL A 273 3.72 -9.94 6.74
CA VAL A 273 3.74 -8.92 7.80
C VAL A 273 2.35 -8.32 7.96
N VAL A 274 1.91 -8.16 9.21
CA VAL A 274 0.65 -7.49 9.57
C VAL A 274 0.95 -6.25 10.43
N GLY A 275 0.49 -5.09 9.99
CA GLY A 275 0.67 -3.82 10.69
C GLY A 275 -0.05 -3.80 12.03
N ARG A 276 0.68 -3.62 13.14
CA ARG A 276 0.12 -3.64 14.50
C ARG A 276 -0.09 -2.23 15.06
N LYS A 277 0.85 -1.30 14.83
CA LYS A 277 0.83 0.09 15.34
C LYS A 277 1.13 1.10 14.23
N GLY A 278 0.47 2.26 14.22
CA GLY A 278 0.58 3.25 13.13
C GLY A 278 -0.42 2.91 12.02
N THR A 279 0.05 2.40 10.88
CA THR A 279 -0.81 1.87 9.80
C THR A 279 -1.40 0.51 10.21
N VAL A 280 -2.37 0.54 11.13
CA VAL A 280 -3.01 -0.64 11.72
C VAL A 280 -3.75 -1.44 10.65
N GLY A 281 -3.52 -2.76 10.63
CA GLY A 281 -4.26 -3.70 9.78
C GLY A 281 -3.75 -3.85 8.35
N SER A 282 -2.63 -3.20 7.99
CA SER A 282 -1.96 -3.49 6.72
C SER A 282 -1.48 -4.93 6.66
N VAL A 283 -1.49 -5.53 5.47
CA VAL A 283 -0.98 -6.89 5.23
C VAL A 283 -0.03 -6.84 4.04
N HIS A 284 1.20 -7.29 4.24
CA HIS A 284 2.25 -7.28 3.22
C HIS A 284 2.74 -8.71 2.96
N TRP A 285 2.83 -9.07 1.68
CA TRP A 285 3.56 -10.25 1.21
C TRP A 285 5.03 -9.90 1.03
N ILE A 286 5.92 -10.82 1.40
CA ILE A 286 7.36 -10.67 1.27
C ILE A 286 7.91 -11.94 0.63
N GLU A 287 8.64 -11.80 -0.47
CA GLU A 287 9.19 -12.94 -1.20
C GLU A 287 10.49 -13.47 -0.59
N GLY A 288 11.37 -12.57 -0.13
CA GLY A 288 12.67 -12.92 0.43
C GLY A 288 12.78 -12.71 1.94
N ASP A 289 14.00 -12.88 2.44
CA ASP A 289 14.34 -12.64 3.84
C ASP A 289 14.06 -11.20 4.26
N PHE A 290 13.63 -11.00 5.50
CA PHE A 290 13.23 -9.69 5.99
C PHE A 290 13.41 -9.50 7.49
N PHE A 291 13.31 -8.24 7.92
CA PHE A 291 13.33 -7.87 9.32
C PHE A 291 12.04 -7.14 9.72
N PRO A 292 11.06 -7.80 10.36
CA PRO A 292 9.88 -7.14 10.90
C PRO A 292 10.21 -6.41 12.22
N ILE A 293 9.85 -5.13 12.33
CA ILE A 293 10.10 -4.34 13.54
C ILE A 293 8.97 -4.45 14.58
N ASP A 294 9.20 -3.91 15.77
CA ASP A 294 8.27 -3.98 16.93
C ASP A 294 6.87 -3.37 16.69
N THR A 295 6.67 -2.61 15.62
CA THR A 295 5.38 -2.07 15.17
C THR A 295 4.53 -3.05 14.38
N VAL A 296 5.03 -4.25 14.05
CA VAL A 296 4.32 -5.25 13.25
C VAL A 296 4.27 -6.63 13.90
N PHE A 297 3.37 -7.46 13.39
CA PHE A 297 3.44 -8.91 13.52
C PHE A 297 4.00 -9.52 12.24
N TYR A 298 4.63 -10.69 12.35
CA TYR A 298 4.88 -11.58 11.22
C TYR A 298 4.20 -12.93 11.44
N VAL A 299 3.76 -13.57 10.36
CA VAL A 299 3.03 -14.84 10.42
C VAL A 299 4.01 -16.01 10.54
N LYS A 300 3.73 -16.93 11.46
CA LYS A 300 4.30 -18.29 11.46
C LYS A 300 3.19 -19.31 11.28
N LEU A 301 3.42 -20.30 10.43
CA LEU A 301 2.49 -21.41 10.24
C LEU A 301 2.60 -22.42 11.39
N LYS A 302 1.45 -22.95 11.81
CA LYS A 302 1.34 -24.07 12.77
C LYS A 302 0.95 -25.38 12.10
N LYS A 303 0.39 -25.32 10.90
CA LYS A 303 0.01 -26.46 10.05
C LYS A 303 0.69 -26.34 8.69
N ASP A 304 0.83 -27.47 8.02
CA ASP A 304 1.29 -27.54 6.63
C ASP A 304 0.18 -27.07 5.68
N ILE A 305 0.08 -25.74 5.52
CA ILE A 305 -0.83 -25.08 4.60
C ILE A 305 -0.09 -24.03 3.77
N PRO A 306 -0.54 -23.73 2.54
CA PRO A 306 0.13 -22.74 1.71
C PRO A 306 0.10 -21.33 2.31
N LEU A 307 1.28 -20.73 2.51
CA LEU A 307 1.41 -19.39 3.09
C LEU A 307 0.69 -18.32 2.27
N PHE A 308 0.72 -18.43 0.94
CA PHE A 308 0.04 -17.46 0.06
C PHE A 308 -1.48 -17.47 0.22
N TRP A 309 -2.05 -18.63 0.51
CA TRP A 309 -3.47 -18.73 0.83
C TRP A 309 -3.81 -17.99 2.13
N VAL A 310 -2.96 -18.11 3.15
CA VAL A 310 -3.10 -17.35 4.41
C VAL A 310 -3.01 -15.85 4.15
N TYR A 311 -2.08 -15.41 3.30
CA TYR A 311 -1.95 -14.01 2.90
C TYR A 311 -3.24 -13.47 2.28
N ARG A 312 -3.82 -14.23 1.33
CA ARG A 312 -5.09 -13.87 0.67
C ARG A 312 -6.25 -13.83 1.66
N PHE A 313 -6.29 -14.76 2.60
CA PHE A 313 -7.30 -14.75 3.64
C PHE A 313 -7.19 -13.49 4.52
N LEU A 314 -5.99 -13.14 4.98
CA LEU A 314 -5.76 -11.95 5.80
C LEU A 314 -6.14 -10.65 5.07
N LEU A 315 -5.98 -10.58 3.75
CA LEU A 315 -6.39 -9.42 2.95
C LEU A 315 -7.92 -9.20 2.90
N LEU A 316 -8.72 -10.26 3.07
CA LEU A 316 -10.18 -10.15 3.10
C LEU A 316 -10.70 -9.72 4.48
N MET A 317 -9.89 -9.89 5.52
CA MET A 317 -10.28 -9.55 6.87
C MET A 317 -10.22 -8.03 7.07
N ASP A 318 -11.23 -7.47 7.72
CA ASP A 318 -11.15 -6.10 8.23
C ASP A 318 -10.36 -6.05 9.55
N ILE A 319 -9.05 -6.34 9.44
CA ILE A 319 -8.13 -6.40 10.59
C ILE A 319 -8.12 -5.08 11.37
N LYS A 320 -8.30 -3.96 10.65
CA LYS A 320 -8.32 -2.62 11.25
C LYS A 320 -9.46 -2.48 12.26
N SER A 321 -10.65 -2.97 11.93
CA SER A 321 -11.82 -2.90 12.81
C SER A 321 -11.73 -3.82 14.03
N LEU A 322 -10.93 -4.89 13.96
CA LEU A 322 -10.75 -5.84 15.08
C LEU A 322 -9.98 -5.27 16.28
N GLY A 323 -9.47 -4.04 16.20
CA GLY A 323 -8.81 -3.32 17.30
C GLY A 323 -9.66 -2.22 17.96
N ALA A 324 -10.88 -1.96 17.47
CA ALA A 324 -11.66 -0.76 17.81
C ALA A 324 -12.06 -0.67 19.31
N ASP A 325 -12.19 -1.80 20.00
CA ASP A 325 -12.59 -1.86 21.41
C ASP A 325 -11.42 -1.78 22.40
N SER A 326 -10.18 -1.67 21.92
CA SER A 326 -8.99 -1.56 22.76
C SER A 326 -8.70 -0.10 23.12
N ALA A 327 -8.52 0.18 24.42
CA ALA A 327 -8.07 1.49 24.91
C ALA A 327 -6.69 1.92 24.35
N VAL A 328 -5.90 0.97 23.82
CA VAL A 328 -4.63 1.23 23.13
C VAL A 328 -4.84 1.08 21.62
N PRO A 329 -4.52 2.12 20.82
CA PRO A 329 -4.59 2.03 19.35
C PRO A 329 -3.69 0.92 18.81
N GLY A 330 -4.28 -0.05 18.11
CA GLY A 330 -3.53 -1.13 17.45
C GLY A 330 -4.37 -2.36 17.15
N VAL A 331 -3.78 -3.32 16.44
CA VAL A 331 -4.43 -4.61 16.15
C VAL A 331 -4.54 -5.44 17.42
N ASN A 332 -5.75 -5.89 17.76
CA ASN A 332 -5.95 -6.90 18.79
C ASN A 332 -5.61 -8.28 18.22
N ARG A 333 -4.41 -8.77 18.56
CA ARG A 333 -3.89 -10.08 18.14
C ARG A 333 -4.88 -11.21 18.38
N ASN A 334 -5.52 -11.23 19.54
CA ASN A 334 -6.42 -12.32 19.91
C ASN A 334 -7.74 -12.24 19.13
N ALA A 335 -8.24 -11.04 18.86
CA ALA A 335 -9.43 -10.87 18.03
C ALA A 335 -9.20 -11.34 16.58
N VAL A 336 -8.03 -11.06 16.01
CA VAL A 336 -7.63 -11.58 14.70
C VAL A 336 -7.55 -13.11 14.72
N LEU A 337 -6.84 -13.66 15.70
CA LEU A 337 -6.63 -15.11 15.80
C LEU A 337 -7.91 -15.89 16.14
N ALA A 338 -8.92 -15.24 16.72
CA ALA A 338 -10.21 -15.85 17.06
C ALA A 338 -11.23 -15.79 15.92
N GLN A 339 -10.95 -15.10 14.80
CA GLN A 339 -11.90 -15.04 13.70
C GLN A 339 -12.16 -16.45 13.14
N PRO A 340 -13.43 -16.89 13.08
CA PRO A 340 -13.79 -18.17 12.54
C PRO A 340 -13.61 -18.17 11.02
N PHE A 341 -13.19 -19.32 10.50
CA PHE A 341 -13.02 -19.52 9.08
C PHE A 341 -13.35 -20.95 8.68
N VAL A 342 -13.85 -21.10 7.46
CA VAL A 342 -14.20 -22.39 6.85
C VAL A 342 -12.98 -22.97 6.13
N PHE A 343 -12.29 -23.88 6.78
CA PHE A 343 -11.08 -24.51 6.27
C PHE A 343 -11.39 -25.64 5.30
N PRO A 344 -10.99 -25.51 4.03
CA PRO A 344 -11.10 -26.58 3.05
C PRO A 344 -10.10 -27.70 3.35
N GLU A 345 -10.32 -28.85 2.71
CA GLU A 345 -9.32 -29.91 2.69
C GLU A 345 -7.99 -29.44 2.11
N LYS A 346 -6.89 -30.03 2.60
CA LYS A 346 -5.53 -29.71 2.13
C LYS A 346 -5.38 -29.86 0.61
N SER A 347 -6.04 -30.85 0.01
CA SER A 347 -6.06 -31.10 -1.43
C SER A 347 -6.51 -29.86 -2.23
N VAL A 348 -7.56 -29.18 -1.76
CA VAL A 348 -8.09 -27.95 -2.38
C VAL A 348 -7.11 -26.78 -2.21
N LEU A 349 -6.47 -26.66 -1.05
CA LEU A 349 -5.47 -25.62 -0.79
C LEU A 349 -4.22 -25.78 -1.67
N ASP A 350 -3.75 -27.02 -1.80
CA ASP A 350 -2.61 -27.38 -2.63
C ASP A 350 -2.93 -27.09 -4.10
N GLU A 351 -4.13 -27.45 -4.56
CA GLU A 351 -4.57 -27.15 -5.93
C GLU A 351 -4.71 -25.66 -6.19
N TYR A 352 -5.26 -24.89 -5.26
CA TYR A 352 -5.32 -23.42 -5.36
C TYR A 352 -3.91 -22.83 -5.53
N SER A 353 -2.96 -23.34 -4.74
CA SER A 353 -1.57 -22.87 -4.76
C SER A 353 -0.86 -23.24 -6.05
N ARG A 354 -1.15 -24.41 -6.65
CA ARG A 354 -0.67 -24.78 -7.99
C ARG A 354 -1.18 -23.83 -9.08
N ASN A 355 -2.46 -23.43 -9.01
CA ASN A 355 -3.05 -22.52 -10.00
C ASN A 355 -2.50 -21.09 -9.89
N ILE A 356 -2.21 -20.62 -8.68
CA ILE A 356 -1.70 -19.26 -8.44
C ILE A 356 -0.17 -19.17 -8.51
N GLY A 357 0.56 -20.26 -8.27
CA GLY A 357 2.02 -20.29 -8.25
C GLY A 357 2.68 -19.61 -9.45
N PRO A 358 2.30 -19.92 -10.71
CA PRO A 358 2.84 -19.25 -11.89
C PRO A 358 2.57 -17.73 -11.92
N GLN A 359 1.41 -17.30 -11.43
CA GLN A 359 1.03 -15.88 -11.35
C GLN A 359 1.90 -15.15 -10.33
N SER A 360 2.16 -15.78 -9.17
CA SER A 360 3.07 -15.23 -8.16
C SER A 360 4.47 -15.06 -8.72
N GLN A 361 5.04 -16.11 -9.34
CA GLN A 361 6.37 -16.05 -9.96
C GLN A 361 6.47 -14.95 -11.02
N LYS A 362 5.40 -14.79 -11.83
CA LYS A 362 5.36 -13.73 -12.85
C LYS A 362 5.34 -12.34 -12.20
N ARG A 363 4.58 -12.14 -11.12
CA ARG A 363 4.55 -10.89 -10.37
C ARG A 363 5.94 -10.53 -9.81
N ASP A 364 6.65 -11.52 -9.30
CA ASP A 364 7.97 -11.31 -8.71
C ASP A 364 9.01 -10.94 -9.78
N HIS A 365 8.95 -11.61 -10.94
CA HIS A 365 9.76 -11.25 -12.10
C HIS A 365 9.48 -9.82 -12.58
N LEU A 366 8.20 -9.41 -12.63
CA LEU A 366 7.83 -8.06 -13.03
C LEU A 366 8.28 -6.99 -12.04
N ALA A 367 8.27 -7.29 -10.74
CA ALA A 367 8.79 -6.39 -9.72
C ALA A 367 10.30 -6.20 -9.87
N GLN A 368 11.05 -7.28 -10.12
CA GLN A 368 12.49 -7.22 -10.38
C GLN A 368 12.82 -6.44 -11.66
N GLU A 369 12.09 -6.70 -12.74
CA GLU A 369 12.24 -5.99 -14.02
C GLU A 369 11.97 -4.49 -13.83
N ASN A 370 10.90 -4.12 -13.13
CA ASN A 370 10.60 -2.71 -12.83
C ASN A 370 11.72 -2.01 -12.06
N ASN A 371 12.27 -2.65 -11.03
CA ASN A 371 13.39 -2.09 -10.27
C ASN A 371 14.62 -1.87 -11.16
N ALA A 372 14.91 -2.81 -12.06
CA ALA A 372 16.01 -2.70 -13.01
C ALA A 372 15.79 -1.56 -14.02
N LEU A 373 14.58 -1.45 -14.57
CA LEU A 373 14.21 -0.39 -15.52
C LEU A 373 14.25 1.00 -14.85
N GLU A 374 13.75 1.13 -13.63
CA GLU A 374 13.81 2.39 -12.87
C GLU A 374 15.26 2.81 -12.57
N SER A 375 16.13 1.86 -12.22
CA SER A 375 17.56 2.09 -12.02
C SER A 375 18.27 2.51 -13.31
N LEU A 376 17.97 1.82 -14.42
CA LEU A 376 18.52 2.14 -15.74
C LEU A 376 18.08 3.54 -16.18
N ARG A 377 16.79 3.86 -16.08
CA ARG A 377 16.23 5.19 -16.39
C ARG A 377 16.93 6.27 -15.56
N GLY A 378 17.07 6.05 -14.25
CA GLY A 378 17.75 6.97 -13.34
C GLY A 378 19.23 7.17 -13.67
N THR A 379 19.87 6.17 -14.27
CA THR A 379 21.26 6.25 -14.73
C THR A 379 21.39 6.94 -16.10
N LEU A 380 20.47 6.66 -17.03
CA LEU A 380 20.52 7.18 -18.40
C LEU A 380 20.15 8.66 -18.47
N LEU A 381 19.13 9.11 -17.73
CA LEU A 381 18.67 10.50 -17.76
C LEU A 381 19.82 11.51 -17.55
N PRO A 382 20.60 11.47 -16.44
CA PRO A 382 21.68 12.43 -16.24
C PRO A 382 22.81 12.29 -17.27
N LYS A 383 23.12 11.07 -17.74
CA LYS A 383 24.18 10.83 -18.73
C LYS A 383 23.82 11.34 -20.12
N LEU A 384 22.56 11.20 -20.52
CA LEU A 384 22.05 11.72 -21.79
C LEU A 384 21.96 13.24 -21.76
N LEU A 385 21.55 13.83 -20.63
CA LEU A 385 21.51 15.28 -20.45
C LEU A 385 22.90 15.91 -20.36
N SER A 386 23.91 15.22 -19.84
CA SER A 386 25.30 15.71 -19.79
C SER A 386 26.10 15.45 -21.06
N GLY A 387 25.60 14.58 -21.95
CA GLY A 387 26.32 14.11 -23.13
C GLY A 387 27.42 13.07 -22.82
N GLU A 388 27.49 12.56 -21.59
CA GLU A 388 28.40 11.46 -21.20
C GLU A 388 28.13 10.16 -21.97
N ILE A 389 26.89 9.95 -22.40
CA ILE A 389 26.49 8.85 -23.27
C ILE A 389 25.86 9.39 -24.56
N ARG A 390 26.22 8.80 -25.70
CA ARG A 390 25.60 9.13 -26.98
C ARG A 390 24.30 8.36 -27.16
N ILE A 391 23.38 8.96 -27.90
CA ILE A 391 22.06 8.39 -28.20
C ILE A 391 22.15 6.93 -28.73
N PRO A 392 22.99 6.59 -29.72
CA PRO A 392 23.04 5.20 -30.23
C PRO A 392 23.56 4.18 -29.21
N ASP A 393 24.40 4.62 -28.26
CA ASP A 393 24.93 3.76 -27.21
C ASP A 393 23.84 3.53 -26.14
N ALA A 394 23.01 4.54 -25.85
CA ALA A 394 21.86 4.41 -24.98
C ALA A 394 20.72 3.57 -25.59
N GLU A 395 20.47 3.68 -26.90
CA GLU A 395 19.48 2.86 -27.61
C GLU A 395 19.79 1.37 -27.46
N LYS A 396 21.06 0.95 -27.64
CA LYS A 396 21.48 -0.44 -27.45
C LYS A 396 21.25 -0.95 -26.03
N LEU A 397 21.57 -0.14 -25.02
CA LEU A 397 21.35 -0.51 -23.62
C LEU A 397 19.86 -0.73 -23.31
N VAL A 398 18.99 0.04 -23.96
CA VAL A 398 17.53 -0.10 -23.80
C VAL A 398 17.00 -1.31 -24.58
N GLU A 399 17.51 -1.57 -25.79
CA GLU A 399 17.16 -2.77 -26.58
C GLU A 399 17.53 -4.09 -25.88
N GLU A 400 18.57 -4.11 -25.05
CA GLU A 400 18.98 -5.31 -24.31
C GLU A 400 18.03 -5.67 -23.14
N VAL A 401 17.19 -4.72 -22.69
CA VAL A 401 16.34 -4.89 -21.49
C VAL A 401 14.83 -4.82 -21.75
N LEU A 402 14.40 -4.37 -22.93
CA LEU A 402 12.99 -4.32 -23.35
C LEU A 402 12.55 -5.61 -24.04
#